data_AF-A0A956K535-F1
#
_entry.id   AF-A0A956K535-F1
#
_cell.length_a   1.000
_cell.length_b   1.000
_cell.length_c   1.000
_cell.angle_alpha   90.00
_cell.angle_beta   90.00
_cell.angle_gamma   90.00
#
_symmetry.space_group_name_H-M   'P 1'
#
loop_
_entity.id
_entity.type
_entity.pdbx_description
1 polymer ?
#
loop_
_entity_poly.entity_id
_entity_poly.type
_entity_poly.pdbx_seq_one_letter_code
_entity_poly.pdbx_strand_id
1 'polypeptide(L)'
;MVSHRIDEEIIELTLPGLAPAEARLLQDRLAVLQRRKLAAIIARVCDECSPAGRLDRLDRVEVDLGRFALEDLDDELPARFEVALREALRRAIEEQEEHHEQSDREPATGSALELIETYAWTGTLPWWVDAGSEGERRASLRAALDSLAAHPDPQGLLRRALAELPSSPPALIRLLRIADDELLTALLGRVADPGSRGSALARLLASLLSQASAGVVDRPRLREELWLLAFS
;
A
#
# COMPACT_ATOMS: atom_id res chain seq x y z
N MET A 1 -9.90 12.98 -9.89
CA MET A 1 -9.39 13.63 -8.68
C MET A 1 -8.12 12.88 -8.33
N VAL A 2 -6.97 13.55 -8.32
CA VAL A 2 -5.71 12.91 -7.94
C VAL A 2 -5.77 12.72 -6.43
N SER A 3 -5.48 11.51 -5.96
CA SER A 3 -5.51 11.17 -4.55
C SER A 3 -4.07 11.04 -4.09
N HIS A 4 -3.62 11.93 -3.22
CA HIS A 4 -2.33 11.82 -2.55
C HIS A 4 -2.55 11.38 -1.11
N ARG A 5 -1.62 10.59 -0.60
CA ARG A 5 -1.63 10.13 0.80
C ARG A 5 -0.27 10.28 1.41
N ILE A 6 -0.28 10.70 2.67
CA ILE A 6 0.90 10.93 3.47
C ILE A 6 0.66 10.16 4.77
N ASP A 7 1.53 9.21 5.07
CA ASP A 7 1.47 8.43 6.30
C ASP A 7 1.85 9.30 7.50
N GLU A 8 2.97 10.02 7.39
CA GLU A 8 3.50 10.88 8.42
C GLU A 8 4.04 12.19 7.84
N GLU A 9 3.66 13.32 8.46
CA GLU A 9 4.21 14.64 8.19
C GLU A 9 4.92 15.14 9.44
N ILE A 10 6.24 15.33 9.35
CA ILE A 10 7.07 15.83 10.45
C ILE A 10 7.58 17.22 10.09
N ILE A 11 7.28 18.21 10.93
CA ILE A 11 7.85 19.56 10.83
C ILE A 11 8.83 19.74 11.99
N GLU A 12 10.11 19.88 11.66
CA GLU A 12 11.17 20.11 12.64
C GLU A 12 11.66 21.56 12.55
N LEU A 13 11.66 22.26 13.70
CA LEU A 13 12.27 23.58 13.83
C LEU A 13 13.30 23.57 14.96
N THR A 14 14.50 24.08 14.66
CA THR A 14 15.55 24.27 15.66
C THR A 14 15.61 25.75 16.09
N LEU A 15 15.29 26.02 17.36
CA LEU A 15 15.20 27.36 17.92
C LEU A 15 16.09 27.49 19.17
N PRO A 16 17.28 28.07 19.05
CA PRO A 16 18.20 28.17 20.17
C PRO A 16 17.66 29.17 21.22
N GLY A 17 17.60 28.72 22.48
CA GLY A 17 17.33 29.60 23.63
C GLY A 17 15.85 29.91 23.90
N LEU A 18 14.92 29.25 23.22
CA LEU A 18 13.49 29.47 23.42
C LEU A 18 13.00 28.82 24.74
N ALA A 19 12.21 29.55 25.53
CA ALA A 19 11.67 29.00 26.77
C ALA A 19 10.57 27.94 26.49
N PRO A 20 10.36 26.94 27.36
CA PRO A 20 9.36 25.89 27.11
C PRO A 20 7.93 26.40 26.87
N ALA A 21 7.52 27.47 27.55
CA ALA A 21 6.20 28.07 27.36
C ALA A 21 6.04 28.71 25.97
N GLU A 22 7.08 29.38 25.47
CA GLU A 22 7.12 29.98 24.14
C GLU A 22 7.16 28.92 23.04
N ALA A 23 7.91 27.83 23.27
CA ALA A 23 7.93 26.67 22.38
C ALA A 23 6.53 26.06 22.21
N ARG A 24 5.73 25.99 23.29
CA ARG A 24 4.37 25.47 23.21
C ARG A 24 3.44 26.36 22.38
N LEU A 25 3.50 27.67 22.59
CA LEU A 25 2.72 28.64 21.79
C LEU A 25 3.09 28.56 20.30
N LEU A 26 4.36 28.36 20.01
CA LEU A 26 4.83 28.18 18.64
C LEU A 26 4.32 26.88 18.01
N GLN A 27 4.31 25.77 18.75
CA GLN A 27 3.72 24.51 18.28
C GLN A 27 2.24 24.68 17.89
N ASP A 28 1.47 25.41 18.71
CA ASP A 28 0.06 25.67 18.41
C ASP A 28 -0.09 26.56 17.16
N ARG A 29 0.77 27.58 16.99
CA ARG A 29 0.83 28.42 15.78
C ARG A 29 1.17 27.59 14.54
N LEU A 30 2.14 26.68 14.63
CA LEU A 30 2.52 25.78 13.54
C LEU A 30 1.39 24.84 13.16
N ALA A 31 0.68 24.26 14.13
CA ALA A 31 -0.47 23.40 13.84
C ALA A 31 -1.58 24.15 13.09
N VAL A 32 -1.75 25.45 13.35
CA VAL A 32 -2.69 26.30 12.59
C VAL A 32 -2.16 26.59 11.18
N LEU A 33 -0.87 26.95 11.03
CA LEU A 33 -0.24 27.18 9.73
C LEU A 33 -0.27 25.93 8.84
N GLN A 34 0.02 24.77 9.42
CA GLN A 34 -0.01 23.48 8.72
C GLN A 34 -1.39 23.26 8.11
N ARG A 35 -2.46 23.34 8.92
CA ARG A 35 -3.84 23.10 8.45
C ARG A 35 -4.33 24.13 7.45
N ARG A 36 -3.92 25.40 7.59
CA ARG A 36 -4.46 26.51 6.78
C ARG A 36 -3.69 26.79 5.49
N LYS A 37 -2.37 26.65 5.53
CA LYS A 37 -1.49 27.02 4.41
C LYS A 37 -0.75 25.80 3.86
N LEU A 38 -0.02 25.06 4.70
CA LEU A 38 0.86 24.00 4.21
C LEU A 38 0.09 22.83 3.59
N ALA A 39 -1.01 22.39 4.18
CA ALA A 39 -1.85 21.32 3.62
C ALA A 39 -2.35 21.66 2.19
N ALA A 40 -2.72 22.92 1.94
CA ALA A 40 -3.15 23.36 0.61
C ALA A 40 -1.98 23.42 -0.39
N ILE A 41 -0.78 23.79 0.09
CA ILE A 41 0.45 23.75 -0.72
C ILE A 41 0.81 22.31 -1.07
N ILE A 42 0.82 21.39 -0.10
CA ILE A 42 1.07 19.96 -0.31
C ILE A 42 0.15 19.42 -1.38
N ALA A 43 -1.17 19.60 -1.21
CA ALA A 43 -2.15 19.09 -2.14
C ALA A 43 -1.89 19.59 -3.57
N ARG A 44 -1.71 20.91 -3.73
CA ARG A 44 -1.45 21.51 -5.03
C ARG A 44 -0.15 21.03 -5.66
N VAL A 45 0.94 20.96 -4.89
CA VAL A 45 2.26 20.55 -5.42
C VAL A 45 2.25 19.06 -5.78
N CYS A 46 1.61 18.19 -4.99
CA CYS A 46 1.44 16.78 -5.34
C CYS A 46 0.64 16.61 -6.64
N ASP A 47 -0.46 17.36 -6.80
CA ASP A 47 -1.28 17.35 -8.02
C ASP A 47 -0.50 17.89 -9.24
N GLU A 48 0.40 18.86 -9.05
CA GLU A 48 1.27 19.40 -10.10
C GLU A 48 2.37 18.41 -10.53
N CYS A 49 2.93 17.66 -9.59
CA CYS A 49 4.10 16.80 -9.82
C CYS A 49 3.73 15.37 -10.25
N SER A 50 2.55 14.85 -9.89
CA SER A 50 2.11 13.49 -10.24
C SER A 50 0.93 13.53 -11.23
N PRO A 51 1.16 13.27 -12.54
CA PRO A 51 0.11 13.35 -13.55
C PRO A 51 -0.98 12.29 -13.36
N ALA A 52 -2.18 12.59 -13.86
CA ALA A 52 -3.33 11.69 -13.75
C ALA A 52 -3.05 10.31 -14.37
N GLY A 53 -3.37 9.25 -13.61
CA GLY A 53 -3.18 7.86 -14.05
C GLY A 53 -1.82 7.26 -13.67
N ARG A 54 -0.95 8.05 -13.05
CA ARG A 54 0.32 7.60 -12.48
C ARG A 54 0.19 7.49 -10.95
N LEU A 55 0.84 6.47 -10.39
CA LEU A 55 0.97 6.30 -8.94
C LEU A 55 2.45 6.38 -8.59
N ASP A 56 2.83 7.45 -7.91
CA ASP A 56 4.18 7.65 -7.39
C ASP A 56 4.21 7.26 -5.90
N ARG A 57 5.14 6.38 -5.54
CA ARG A 57 5.28 5.89 -4.16
C ARG A 57 6.64 6.27 -3.62
N LEU A 58 6.66 7.36 -2.89
CA LEU A 58 7.87 7.87 -2.26
C LEU A 58 7.92 7.40 -0.81
N ASP A 59 8.99 6.70 -0.44
CA ASP A 59 9.17 6.25 0.94
C ASP A 59 9.39 7.43 1.90
N ARG A 60 10.13 8.45 1.45
CA ARG A 60 10.39 9.67 2.23
C ARG A 60 10.71 10.85 1.32
N VAL A 61 10.20 12.03 1.68
CA VAL A 61 10.58 13.29 1.06
C VAL A 61 11.07 14.22 2.17
N GLU A 62 12.34 14.55 2.15
CA GLU A 62 12.93 15.53 3.07
C GLU A 62 13.02 16.89 2.39
N VAL A 63 12.58 17.93 3.10
CA VAL A 63 12.57 19.31 2.60
C VAL A 63 13.33 20.19 3.59
N ASP A 64 14.47 20.71 3.17
CA ASP A 64 15.23 21.69 3.94
C ASP A 64 14.79 23.11 3.55
N LEU A 65 14.30 23.87 4.54
CA LEU A 65 13.84 25.26 4.37
C LEU A 65 14.93 26.29 4.72
N GLY A 66 16.08 25.80 5.19
CA GLY A 66 17.19 26.60 5.67
C GLY A 66 16.81 27.39 6.93
N ARG A 67 17.33 28.63 7.01
CA ARG A 67 17.14 29.51 8.16
C ARG A 67 16.30 30.72 7.77
N PHE A 68 15.40 31.12 8.65
CA PHE A 68 14.58 32.31 8.53
C PHE A 68 14.26 32.88 9.92
N ALA A 69 13.84 34.15 9.96
CA ALA A 69 13.50 34.85 11.19
C ALA A 69 12.15 34.34 11.74
N LEU A 70 12.02 34.22 13.07
CA LEU A 70 10.80 33.69 13.69
C LEU A 70 9.60 34.65 13.54
N GLU A 71 9.89 35.94 13.44
CA GLU A 71 8.94 37.02 13.23
C GLU A 71 8.20 36.82 11.89
N ASP A 72 8.93 36.38 10.87
CA ASP A 72 8.44 36.19 9.50
C ASP A 72 7.93 34.77 9.23
N LEU A 73 7.81 33.92 10.26
CA LEU A 73 7.41 32.51 10.14
C LEU A 73 6.13 32.31 9.32
N ASP A 74 5.10 33.14 9.53
CA ASP A 74 3.80 32.95 8.86
C ASP A 74 3.88 33.15 7.34
N ASP A 75 4.88 33.89 6.86
CA ASP A 75 5.03 34.27 5.46
C ASP A 75 6.20 33.54 4.79
N GLU A 76 7.36 33.44 5.47
CA GLU A 76 8.53 32.74 4.94
C GLU A 76 8.36 31.22 4.92
N LEU A 77 7.78 30.62 5.96
CA LEU A 77 7.63 29.16 6.02
C LEU A 77 6.81 28.64 4.82
N PRO A 78 5.58 29.15 4.53
CA PRO A 78 4.81 28.64 3.39
C PRO A 78 5.47 28.93 2.05
N ALA A 79 6.04 30.13 1.87
CA ALA A 79 6.65 30.52 0.60
C ALA A 79 7.87 29.65 0.27
N ARG A 80 8.75 29.43 1.24
CA ARG A 80 9.94 28.57 1.07
C ARG A 80 9.54 27.10 0.95
N PHE A 81 8.59 26.65 1.76
CA PHE A 81 8.11 25.27 1.74
C PHE A 81 7.54 24.89 0.38
N GLU A 82 6.74 25.75 -0.25
CA GLU A 82 6.19 25.46 -1.57
C GLU A 82 7.29 25.22 -2.62
N VAL A 83 8.29 26.09 -2.67
CA VAL A 83 9.39 25.98 -3.64
C VAL A 83 10.19 24.70 -3.37
N ALA A 84 10.62 24.51 -2.13
CA ALA A 84 11.48 23.40 -1.73
C ALA A 84 10.76 22.05 -1.85
N LEU A 85 9.47 21.96 -1.50
CA LEU A 85 8.67 20.75 -1.67
C LEU A 85 8.53 20.35 -3.14
N ARG A 86 8.29 21.33 -4.03
CA ARG A 86 8.17 21.06 -5.47
C ARG A 86 9.47 20.49 -6.03
N GLU A 87 10.60 21.05 -5.64
CA GLU A 87 11.91 20.56 -6.06
C GLU A 87 12.25 19.20 -5.47
N ALA A 88 11.91 18.95 -4.19
CA ALA A 88 12.14 17.67 -3.55
C ALA A 88 11.28 16.56 -4.16
N LEU A 89 9.99 16.83 -4.41
CA LEU A 89 9.08 15.86 -5.03
C LEU A 89 9.51 15.50 -6.46
N ARG A 90 9.89 16.48 -7.28
CA ARG A 90 10.37 16.20 -8.64
C ARG A 90 11.59 15.29 -8.63
N ARG A 91 12.59 15.62 -7.82
CA ARG A 91 13.80 14.80 -7.67
C ARG A 91 13.47 13.39 -7.20
N ALA A 92 12.64 13.25 -6.18
CA ALA A 92 12.27 11.93 -5.66
C ALA A 92 11.50 11.08 -6.69
N ILE A 93 10.64 11.70 -7.49
CA ILE A 93 9.90 11.03 -8.57
C ILE A 93 10.86 10.62 -9.70
N GLU A 94 11.77 11.49 -10.12
CA GLU A 94 12.79 11.22 -11.15
C GLU A 94 13.75 10.09 -10.72
N GLU A 95 14.26 10.13 -9.49
CA GLU A 95 15.12 9.06 -8.94
C GLU A 95 14.41 7.70 -8.92
N GLN A 96 13.12 7.70 -8.57
CA GLN A 96 12.31 6.48 -8.60
C GLN A 96 12.13 5.93 -10.02
N GLU A 97 11.95 6.79 -11.02
CA GLU A 97 11.89 6.38 -12.44
C GLU A 97 13.19 5.73 -12.90
N GLU A 98 14.34 6.36 -12.60
CA GLU A 98 15.64 5.82 -12.98
C GLU A 98 15.87 4.43 -12.35
N HIS A 99 15.45 4.24 -11.10
CA HIS A 99 15.50 2.94 -10.43
C HIS A 99 14.54 1.91 -11.03
N HIS A 100 13.35 2.33 -11.48
CA HIS A 100 12.39 1.46 -12.15
C HIS A 100 12.84 1.03 -13.55
N GLU A 101 13.51 1.89 -14.31
CA GLU A 101 14.08 1.51 -15.61
C GLU A 101 15.22 0.47 -15.48
N GLN A 102 15.93 0.49 -14.34
CA GLN A 102 17.03 -0.44 -14.05
C GLN A 102 16.55 -1.75 -13.40
N SER A 103 15.35 -1.77 -12.82
CA SER A 103 14.74 -2.94 -12.21
C SER A 103 13.69 -3.52 -13.16
N ASP A 104 13.92 -4.74 -13.69
CA ASP A 104 12.94 -5.50 -14.50
C ASP A 104 11.58 -5.75 -13.80
N ARG A 105 11.38 -5.28 -12.56
CA ARG A 105 10.09 -5.36 -11.85
C ARG A 105 9.24 -4.14 -12.16
N GLU A 106 8.13 -4.36 -12.86
CA GLU A 106 7.08 -3.35 -13.02
C GLU A 106 6.54 -2.88 -11.65
N PRO A 107 6.44 -1.57 -11.39
CA PRO A 107 6.03 -1.00 -10.09
C PRO A 107 4.66 -1.48 -9.61
N ALA A 108 3.73 -1.71 -10.55
CA ALA A 108 2.39 -2.23 -10.28
C ALA A 108 2.42 -3.66 -9.72
N THR A 109 3.37 -4.48 -10.18
CA THR A 109 3.57 -5.85 -9.72
C THR A 109 4.14 -5.87 -8.30
N GLY A 110 5.12 -5.01 -8.00
CA GLY A 110 5.68 -4.87 -6.65
C GLY A 110 4.64 -4.45 -5.62
N SER A 111 3.83 -3.44 -5.95
CA SER A 111 2.78 -2.93 -5.07
C SER A 111 1.68 -3.97 -4.82
N ALA A 112 1.32 -4.75 -5.83
CA ALA A 112 0.33 -5.82 -5.70
C ALA A 112 0.81 -6.95 -4.77
N LEU A 113 2.08 -7.35 -4.86
CA LEU A 113 2.66 -8.35 -3.96
C LEU A 113 2.70 -7.86 -2.52
N GLU A 114 3.17 -6.63 -2.29
CA GLU A 114 3.25 -6.06 -0.94
C GLU A 114 1.87 -5.93 -0.28
N LEU A 115 0.84 -5.56 -1.04
CA LEU A 115 -0.54 -5.51 -0.55
C LEU A 115 -1.00 -6.87 -0.03
N ILE A 116 -0.80 -7.93 -0.84
CA ILE A 116 -1.18 -9.30 -0.50
C ILE A 116 -0.40 -9.79 0.72
N GLU A 117 0.92 -9.55 0.75
CA GLU A 117 1.81 -9.97 1.82
C GLU A 117 1.48 -9.25 3.14
N THR A 118 1.35 -7.92 3.11
CA THR A 118 0.97 -7.11 4.28
C THR A 118 -0.35 -7.60 4.84
N TYR A 119 -1.36 -7.77 3.98
CA TYR A 119 -2.67 -8.25 4.43
C TYR A 119 -2.61 -9.64 5.06
N ALA A 120 -1.85 -10.56 4.47
CA ALA A 120 -1.67 -11.88 5.04
C ALA A 120 -1.05 -11.79 6.44
N TRP A 121 0.04 -11.02 6.59
CA TRP A 121 0.78 -10.93 7.86
C TRP A 121 0.06 -10.16 8.96
N THR A 122 -0.67 -9.09 8.63
CA THR A 122 -1.24 -8.19 9.64
C THR A 122 -2.77 -8.26 9.72
N GLY A 123 -3.44 -8.65 8.63
CA GLY A 123 -4.89 -8.55 8.48
C GLY A 123 -5.39 -7.14 8.16
N THR A 124 -4.49 -6.18 7.98
CA THR A 124 -4.76 -4.81 7.56
C THR A 124 -4.13 -4.56 6.20
N LEU A 125 -4.68 -3.63 5.42
CA LEU A 125 -4.03 -3.20 4.19
C LEU A 125 -2.93 -2.18 4.50
N PRO A 126 -1.93 -2.03 3.62
CA PRO A 126 -1.00 -0.92 3.70
C PRO A 126 -1.72 0.43 3.73
N TRP A 127 -1.13 1.42 4.40
CA TRP A 127 -1.70 2.77 4.58
C TRP A 127 -2.05 3.47 3.25
N TRP A 128 -1.36 3.11 2.18
CA TRP A 128 -1.56 3.67 0.84
C TRP A 128 -2.80 3.11 0.11
N VAL A 129 -3.48 2.08 0.64
CA VAL A 129 -4.70 1.49 0.03
C VAL A 129 -5.99 2.07 0.61
N ASP A 130 -6.95 2.47 -0.22
CA ASP A 130 -8.28 2.91 0.27
C ASP A 130 -9.12 1.71 0.65
N ALA A 131 -9.27 1.48 1.96
CA ALA A 131 -10.23 0.49 2.39
C ALA A 131 -10.72 0.75 3.82
N GLY A 132 -11.83 1.47 3.94
CA GLY A 132 -12.53 1.65 5.20
C GLY A 132 -13.47 0.49 5.53
N SER A 133 -13.96 -0.21 4.51
CA SER A 133 -14.91 -1.33 4.63
C SER A 133 -14.30 -2.68 4.27
N GLU A 134 -14.96 -3.77 4.65
CA GLU A 134 -14.56 -5.12 4.20
C GLU A 134 -14.71 -5.30 2.68
N GLY A 135 -15.72 -4.69 2.06
CA GLY A 135 -15.93 -4.73 0.62
C GLY A 135 -14.79 -4.06 -0.17
N GLU A 136 -14.35 -2.89 0.27
CA GLU A 136 -13.22 -2.17 -0.35
C GLU A 136 -11.90 -2.93 -0.16
N ARG A 137 -11.70 -3.56 1.01
CA ARG A 137 -10.51 -4.40 1.23
C ARG A 137 -10.47 -5.57 0.26
N ARG A 138 -11.61 -6.23 0.05
CA ARG A 138 -11.76 -7.32 -0.92
C ARG A 138 -11.51 -6.84 -2.35
N ALA A 139 -12.08 -5.70 -2.73
CA ALA A 139 -11.88 -5.11 -4.05
C ALA A 139 -10.40 -4.78 -4.31
N SER A 140 -9.69 -4.25 -3.30
CA SER A 140 -8.27 -3.94 -3.39
C SER A 140 -7.40 -5.19 -3.57
N LEU A 141 -7.67 -6.25 -2.80
CA LEU A 141 -7.01 -7.54 -2.96
C LEU A 141 -7.30 -8.16 -4.33
N ARG A 142 -8.53 -8.00 -4.85
CA ARG A 142 -8.89 -8.47 -6.18
C ARG A 142 -8.08 -7.74 -7.25
N ALA A 143 -8.06 -6.42 -7.21
CA ALA A 143 -7.30 -5.60 -8.15
C ALA A 143 -5.80 -5.91 -8.12
N ALA A 144 -5.22 -6.17 -6.94
CA ALA A 144 -3.84 -6.62 -6.82
C ALA A 144 -3.60 -7.94 -7.57
N LEU A 145 -4.48 -8.93 -7.40
CA LEU A 145 -4.38 -10.21 -8.10
C LEU A 145 -4.57 -10.09 -9.61
N ASP A 146 -5.46 -9.20 -10.05
CA ASP A 146 -5.68 -8.93 -11.47
C ASP A 146 -4.49 -8.18 -12.10
N SER A 147 -3.83 -7.30 -11.35
CA SER A 147 -2.57 -6.66 -11.75
C SER A 147 -1.44 -7.69 -11.93
N LEU A 148 -1.26 -8.58 -10.93
CA LEU A 148 -0.29 -9.67 -11.04
C LEU A 148 -0.59 -10.58 -12.23
N ALA A 149 -1.88 -10.78 -12.54
CA ALA A 149 -2.28 -11.63 -13.64
C ALA A 149 -1.83 -11.16 -15.03
N ALA A 150 -1.54 -9.86 -15.18
CA ALA A 150 -1.00 -9.28 -16.42
C ALA A 150 0.51 -9.51 -16.57
N HIS A 151 1.22 -9.90 -15.50
CA HIS A 151 2.65 -10.18 -15.53
C HIS A 151 2.96 -11.49 -16.30
N PRO A 152 4.11 -11.61 -17.00
CA PRO A 152 4.48 -12.84 -17.73
C PRO A 152 4.59 -14.10 -16.88
N ASP A 153 5.01 -13.98 -15.62
CA ASP A 153 5.07 -15.07 -14.65
C ASP A 153 4.31 -14.72 -13.36
N PRO A 154 2.96 -14.78 -13.37
CA PRO A 154 2.15 -14.44 -12.21
C PRO A 154 2.28 -15.50 -11.11
N GLN A 155 2.51 -16.75 -11.50
CA GLN A 155 2.52 -17.90 -10.60
C GLN A 155 3.82 -17.95 -9.78
N GLY A 156 4.97 -17.75 -10.42
CA GLY A 156 6.26 -17.72 -9.74
C GLY A 156 6.36 -16.57 -8.74
N LEU A 157 5.83 -15.40 -9.09
CA LEU A 157 5.79 -14.24 -8.18
C LEU A 157 4.89 -14.49 -6.96
N LEU A 158 3.67 -14.96 -7.19
CA LEU A 158 2.74 -15.24 -6.11
C LEU A 158 3.28 -16.37 -5.22
N ARG A 159 3.86 -17.43 -5.80
CA ARG A 159 4.52 -18.49 -5.02
C ARG A 159 5.66 -17.96 -4.17
N ARG A 160 6.51 -17.06 -4.69
CA ARG A 160 7.59 -16.45 -3.91
C ARG A 160 7.06 -15.61 -2.75
N ALA A 161 6.08 -14.74 -3.00
CA ALA A 161 5.49 -13.90 -1.95
C ALA A 161 4.75 -14.74 -0.90
N LEU A 162 4.10 -15.82 -1.32
CA LEU A 162 3.38 -16.70 -0.40
C LEU A 162 4.27 -17.80 0.20
N ALA A 163 5.51 -18.03 -0.26
CA ALA A 163 6.37 -19.12 0.24
C ALA A 163 6.76 -18.95 1.72
N GLU A 164 6.78 -17.71 2.21
CA GLU A 164 7.10 -17.38 3.60
C GLU A 164 5.89 -17.46 4.54
N LEU A 165 4.67 -17.56 3.99
CA LEU A 165 3.41 -17.62 4.76
C LEU A 165 3.03 -19.00 5.35
N PRO A 166 3.33 -20.16 4.72
CA PRO A 166 3.00 -21.49 5.22
C PRO A 166 3.44 -21.78 6.65
N SER A 167 4.48 -21.10 7.14
CA SER A 167 4.94 -21.23 8.51
C SER A 167 4.06 -20.50 9.54
N SER A 168 3.04 -19.75 9.10
CA SER A 168 2.13 -18.97 9.95
C SER A 168 0.65 -19.23 9.58
N PRO A 169 0.00 -20.24 10.19
CA PRO A 169 -1.43 -20.54 9.98
C PRO A 169 -2.38 -19.33 10.11
N PRO A 170 -2.16 -18.37 11.04
CA PRO A 170 -3.01 -17.19 11.14
C PRO A 170 -2.99 -16.29 9.89
N ALA A 171 -1.88 -16.21 9.18
CA ALA A 171 -1.75 -15.36 8.00
C ALA A 171 -2.61 -15.89 6.84
N LEU A 172 -2.63 -17.21 6.68
CA LEU A 172 -3.42 -17.91 5.68
C LEU A 172 -4.92 -17.82 5.98
N ILE A 173 -5.32 -18.01 7.25
CA ILE A 173 -6.71 -17.88 7.67
C ILE A 173 -7.28 -16.49 7.34
N ARG A 174 -6.47 -15.42 7.44
CA ARG A 174 -6.92 -14.07 7.10
C ARG A 174 -7.23 -13.93 5.61
N LEU A 175 -6.35 -14.40 4.73
CA LEU A 175 -6.61 -14.42 3.28
C LEU A 175 -7.88 -15.22 2.96
N LEU A 176 -8.04 -16.40 3.57
CA LEU A 176 -9.21 -17.26 3.36
C LEU A 176 -10.51 -16.67 3.90
N ARG A 177 -10.45 -15.81 4.92
CA ARG A 177 -11.64 -15.15 5.50
C ARG A 177 -12.13 -13.99 4.66
N ILE A 178 -11.23 -13.19 4.08
CA ILE A 178 -11.63 -12.05 3.26
C ILE A 178 -12.01 -12.46 1.83
N ALA A 179 -11.44 -13.56 1.36
CA ALA A 179 -11.75 -14.14 0.07
C ALA A 179 -13.20 -14.64 0.01
N ASP A 180 -13.94 -14.12 -0.97
CA ASP A 180 -15.11 -14.84 -1.50
C ASP A 180 -14.63 -15.99 -2.40
N ASP A 181 -15.58 -16.78 -2.89
CA ASP A 181 -15.25 -17.98 -3.66
C ASP A 181 -14.57 -17.64 -5.00
N GLU A 182 -14.83 -16.46 -5.57
CA GLU A 182 -14.16 -15.94 -6.77
C GLU A 182 -12.72 -15.51 -6.48
N LEU A 183 -12.48 -14.83 -5.35
CA LEU A 183 -11.14 -14.44 -4.90
C LEU A 183 -10.27 -15.67 -4.66
N LEU A 184 -10.85 -16.67 -3.98
CA LEU A 184 -10.18 -17.90 -3.60
C LEU A 184 -9.88 -18.78 -4.81
N THR A 185 -10.82 -18.88 -5.75
CA THR A 185 -10.61 -19.61 -7.02
C THR A 185 -9.50 -18.98 -7.85
N ALA A 186 -9.47 -17.64 -7.94
CA ALA A 186 -8.40 -16.94 -8.64
C ALA A 186 -7.04 -17.12 -7.95
N LEU A 187 -6.96 -17.03 -6.62
CA LEU A 187 -5.74 -17.29 -5.86
C LEU A 187 -5.23 -18.71 -6.11
N LEU A 188 -6.09 -19.72 -5.91
CA LEU A 188 -5.73 -21.13 -6.10
C LEU A 188 -5.32 -21.44 -7.54
N GLY A 189 -6.04 -20.89 -8.53
CA GLY A 189 -5.70 -21.07 -9.95
C GLY A 189 -4.37 -20.45 -10.35
N ARG A 190 -3.85 -19.49 -9.58
CA ARG A 190 -2.55 -18.84 -9.81
C ARG A 190 -1.40 -19.48 -9.03
N VAL A 191 -1.70 -20.16 -7.92
CA VAL A 191 -0.71 -20.92 -7.15
C VAL A 191 -0.53 -22.33 -7.72
N ALA A 192 -1.64 -22.97 -8.14
CA ALA A 192 -1.64 -24.34 -8.61
C ALA A 192 -0.87 -24.48 -9.93
N ASP A 193 0.07 -25.41 -9.97
CA ASP A 193 0.83 -25.71 -11.18
C ASP A 193 -0.09 -26.30 -12.25
N PRO A 194 -0.06 -25.83 -13.51
CA PRO A 194 -0.82 -26.47 -14.59
C PRO A 194 -0.44 -27.95 -14.79
N GLY A 195 0.78 -28.35 -14.42
CA GLY A 195 1.27 -29.73 -14.54
C GLY A 195 1.15 -30.61 -13.28
N SER A 196 0.77 -30.07 -12.12
CA SER A 196 0.74 -30.83 -10.86
C SER A 196 -0.67 -31.28 -10.46
N ARG A 197 -0.74 -32.20 -9.50
CA ARG A 197 -1.99 -32.58 -8.78
C ARG A 197 -2.75 -31.36 -8.25
N GLY A 198 -2.10 -30.20 -8.11
CA GLY A 198 -2.68 -28.92 -7.73
C GLY A 198 -3.74 -28.38 -8.69
N SER A 199 -3.68 -28.62 -10.01
CA SER A 199 -4.73 -28.14 -10.94
C SER A 199 -6.02 -28.96 -10.87
N ALA A 200 -5.90 -30.26 -10.52
CA ALA A 200 -7.05 -31.12 -10.26
C ALA A 200 -7.64 -30.80 -8.88
N LEU A 201 -6.79 -30.54 -7.89
CA LEU A 201 -7.20 -30.07 -6.57
C LEU A 201 -7.93 -28.73 -6.68
N ALA A 202 -7.36 -27.71 -7.35
CA ALA A 202 -7.97 -26.39 -7.55
C ALA A 202 -9.35 -26.46 -8.25
N ARG A 203 -9.53 -27.39 -9.19
CA ARG A 203 -10.83 -27.65 -9.84
C ARG A 203 -11.82 -28.36 -8.91
N LEU A 204 -11.36 -29.35 -8.16
CA LEU A 204 -12.17 -30.02 -7.14
C LEU A 204 -12.57 -29.04 -6.02
N LEU A 205 -11.68 -28.11 -5.69
CA LEU A 205 -11.79 -27.06 -4.69
C LEU A 205 -12.84 -26.02 -5.07
N ALA A 206 -12.76 -25.47 -6.28
CA ALA A 206 -13.78 -24.56 -6.81
C ALA A 206 -15.16 -25.24 -6.85
N SER A 207 -15.20 -26.54 -7.20
CA SER A 207 -16.43 -27.34 -7.19
C SER A 207 -16.98 -27.56 -5.77
N LEU A 208 -16.13 -27.86 -4.78
CA LEU A 208 -16.55 -28.11 -3.40
C LEU A 208 -16.95 -26.82 -2.67
N LEU A 209 -16.32 -25.68 -2.96
CA LEU A 209 -16.70 -24.37 -2.43
C LEU A 209 -18.02 -23.89 -3.03
N SER A 210 -18.20 -24.07 -4.34
CA SER A 210 -19.49 -23.85 -5.01
C SER A 210 -20.61 -24.72 -4.41
N GLN A 211 -20.31 -25.95 -3.99
CA GLN A 211 -21.28 -26.81 -3.31
C GLN A 211 -21.47 -26.45 -1.82
N ALA A 212 -20.44 -25.99 -1.12
CA ALA A 212 -20.54 -25.48 0.25
C ALA A 212 -21.34 -24.17 0.33
N SER A 213 -21.43 -23.42 -0.79
CA SER A 213 -22.37 -22.31 -0.95
C SER A 213 -23.84 -22.72 -0.68
N ALA A 214 -24.17 -24.01 -0.91
CA ALA A 214 -25.47 -24.61 -0.66
C ALA A 214 -25.73 -25.07 0.80
N GLY A 215 -24.83 -24.75 1.75
CA GLY A 215 -25.13 -24.74 3.19
C GLY A 215 -24.82 -26.02 3.98
N VAL A 216 -24.09 -26.98 3.42
CA VAL A 216 -23.88 -28.30 4.06
C VAL A 216 -22.52 -28.43 4.78
N VAL A 217 -21.58 -27.48 4.61
CA VAL A 217 -20.21 -27.64 5.12
C VAL A 217 -19.69 -26.42 5.85
N ASP A 218 -18.93 -26.67 6.92
CA ASP A 218 -18.18 -25.69 7.70
C ASP A 218 -17.08 -25.06 6.85
N ARG A 219 -17.45 -23.98 6.14
CA ARG A 219 -16.63 -23.30 5.12
C ARG A 219 -15.24 -22.88 5.59
N PRO A 220 -15.04 -22.34 6.80
CA PRO A 220 -13.71 -21.96 7.29
C PRO A 220 -12.76 -23.14 7.39
N ARG A 221 -13.21 -24.26 7.96
CA ARG A 221 -12.40 -25.47 8.14
C ARG A 221 -12.08 -26.13 6.81
N LEU A 222 -13.05 -26.16 5.90
CA LEU A 222 -12.82 -26.63 4.53
C LEU A 222 -11.74 -25.77 3.86
N ARG A 223 -11.88 -24.44 3.88
CA ARG A 223 -10.91 -23.51 3.27
C ARG A 223 -9.48 -23.71 3.81
N GLU A 224 -9.32 -23.99 5.09
CA GLU A 224 -8.02 -24.22 5.73
C GLU A 224 -7.34 -25.51 5.26
N GLU A 225 -8.04 -26.66 5.32
CA GLU A 225 -7.48 -27.95 4.89
C GLU A 225 -7.12 -27.96 3.40
N LEU A 226 -7.91 -27.25 2.61
CA LEU A 226 -7.76 -27.12 1.17
C LEU A 226 -6.53 -26.31 0.77
N TRP A 227 -6.16 -25.31 1.58
CA TRP A 227 -4.96 -24.52 1.35
C TRP A 227 -3.69 -25.29 1.74
N LEU A 228 -3.73 -26.05 2.83
CA LEU A 228 -2.61 -26.93 3.22
C LEU A 228 -2.23 -27.92 2.10
N LEU A 229 -3.22 -28.44 1.37
CA LEU A 229 -3.02 -29.37 0.25
C LEU A 229 -2.48 -28.69 -1.03
N ALA A 230 -2.69 -27.38 -1.21
CA ALA A 230 -2.21 -26.66 -2.39
C ALA A 230 -0.72 -26.29 -2.32
N PHE A 231 -0.14 -26.30 -1.11
CA PHE A 231 1.23 -25.87 -0.81
C PHE A 231 2.09 -26.97 -0.15
N SER A 232 1.59 -28.21 -0.02
CA SER A 232 2.34 -29.41 0.39
C SER A 232 2.95 -30.14 -0.80
#